data_AF-A0A6B0WEV6-F1
#
_entry.id   AF-A0A6B0WEV6-F1
#
_cell.length_a   1.000
_cell.length_b   1.000
_cell.length_c   1.000
_cell.angle_alpha   90.00
_cell.angle_beta   90.00
_cell.angle_gamma   90.00
#
_symmetry.space_group_name_H-M   'P 1'
#
loop_
_entity.id
_entity.type
_entity.pdbx_description
1 polymer ?
#
loop_
_entity_poly.entity_id
_entity_poly.type
_entity_poly.pdbx_seq_one_letter_code
_entity_poly.pdbx_strand_id
1 'polypeptide(L)'
;MASYQGIAARYDAANQRLDGLLTLTSTVTLAAPLIVAATGAASALQSPLVVAVACLFAAVLVLGVAGRGVVGSPRLVDPADLYEDWIDLEEIDFELEAVYWAGEHFEHGMRVVWRKSLIAHAMTALFILEVVVLLAWIASDL
;
A
#
# COMPACT_ATOMS: atom_id res chain seq x y z
N MET A 1 -4.79 11.32 23.12
CA MET A 1 -5.80 10.97 22.09
C MET A 1 -5.48 11.55 20.70
N ALA A 2 -5.09 12.84 20.56
CA ALA A 2 -4.80 13.44 19.24
C ALA A 2 -3.64 12.77 18.47
N SER A 3 -2.60 12.27 19.15
CA SER A 3 -1.46 11.58 18.52
C SER A 3 -1.84 10.24 17.88
N TYR A 4 -2.65 9.43 18.57
CA TYR A 4 -3.16 8.15 18.07
C TYR A 4 -4.10 8.32 16.86
N GLN A 5 -4.99 9.32 16.92
CA GLN A 5 -5.85 9.66 15.78
C GLN A 5 -5.03 10.13 14.57
N GLY A 6 -3.95 10.88 14.80
CA GLY A 6 -3.04 11.29 13.73
C GLY A 6 -2.32 10.12 13.04
N ILE A 7 -1.86 9.12 13.81
CA ILE A 7 -1.25 7.91 13.23
C ILE A 7 -2.29 7.08 12.49
N ALA A 8 -3.49 6.88 13.05
CA ALA A 8 -4.57 6.15 12.40
C ALA A 8 -4.94 6.80 11.06
N ALA A 9 -5.11 8.13 11.02
CA ALA A 9 -5.40 8.86 9.79
C ALA A 9 -4.29 8.72 8.74
N ARG A 10 -3.01 8.73 9.16
CA ARG A 10 -1.87 8.51 8.24
C ARG A 10 -1.84 7.07 7.71
N TYR A 11 -2.18 6.10 8.55
CA TYR A 11 -2.28 4.70 8.17
C TYR A 11 -3.40 4.48 7.15
N ASP A 12 -4.58 5.04 7.40
CA ASP A 12 -5.72 4.96 6.49
C ASP A 12 -5.44 5.66 5.16
N ALA A 13 -4.84 6.85 5.20
CA ALA A 13 -4.41 7.55 3.99
C ALA A 13 -3.39 6.72 3.17
N ALA A 14 -2.48 6.00 3.84
CA ALA A 14 -1.54 5.11 3.16
C ALA A 14 -2.25 3.92 2.50
N ASN A 15 -3.21 3.29 3.18
CA ASN A 15 -4.01 2.21 2.60
C ASN A 15 -4.86 2.69 1.43
N GLN A 16 -5.50 3.86 1.55
CA GLN A 16 -6.30 4.45 0.48
C GLN A 16 -5.46 4.73 -0.78
N ARG A 17 -4.19 5.13 -0.60
CA ARG A 17 -3.24 5.28 -1.74
C ARG A 17 -2.91 3.95 -2.40
N LEU A 18 -2.64 2.90 -1.61
CA LEU A 18 -2.39 1.56 -2.15
C LEU A 18 -3.60 1.04 -2.93
N ASP A 19 -4.80 1.20 -2.39
CA ASP A 19 -6.04 0.78 -3.04
C ASP A 19 -6.33 1.60 -4.30
N GLY A 20 -6.06 2.91 -4.27
CA GLY A 20 -6.15 3.78 -5.43
C GLY A 20 -5.19 3.37 -6.55
N LEU A 21 -3.93 3.06 -6.22
CA LEU A 21 -2.94 2.57 -7.19
C LEU A 21 -3.36 1.23 -7.77
N LEU A 22 -3.77 0.25 -6.94
CA LEU A 22 -4.26 -1.05 -7.41
C LEU A 22 -5.44 -0.90 -8.38
N THR A 23 -6.37 0.01 -8.07
CA THR A 23 -7.53 0.28 -8.93
C THR A 23 -7.09 0.88 -10.26
N LEU A 24 -6.25 1.93 -10.23
CA LEU A 24 -5.76 2.58 -11.45
C LEU A 24 -4.99 1.62 -12.34
N THR A 25 -4.02 0.90 -11.77
CA THR A 25 -3.24 -0.12 -12.46
C THR A 25 -4.17 -1.15 -13.11
N SER A 26 -5.12 -1.71 -12.36
CA SER A 26 -6.09 -2.69 -12.90
C SER A 26 -6.92 -2.12 -14.06
N THR A 27 -7.40 -0.88 -13.94
CA THR A 27 -8.19 -0.25 -15.02
C THR A 27 -7.38 -0.02 -16.29
N VAL A 28 -6.10 0.34 -16.16
CA VAL A 28 -5.20 0.58 -17.30
C VAL A 28 -4.84 -0.73 -17.98
N THR A 29 -4.45 -1.76 -17.22
CA THR A 29 -4.09 -3.07 -17.79
C THR A 29 -5.30 -3.72 -18.47
N LEU A 30 -6.49 -3.60 -17.90
CA LEU A 30 -7.73 -4.13 -18.50
C LEU A 30 -8.21 -3.33 -19.72
N ALA A 31 -7.78 -2.07 -19.89
CA ALA A 31 -8.06 -1.31 -21.10
C ALA A 31 -7.28 -1.82 -22.32
N ALA A 32 -6.11 -2.42 -22.12
CA ALA A 32 -5.27 -2.97 -23.20
C ALA A 32 -6.00 -3.97 -24.13
N PRO A 33 -6.66 -5.05 -23.61
CA PRO A 33 -7.40 -5.97 -24.47
C PRO A 33 -8.62 -5.32 -25.14
N LEU A 34 -9.24 -4.31 -24.51
CA LEU A 34 -10.35 -3.57 -25.11
C LEU A 34 -9.90 -2.79 -26.36
N ILE A 35 -8.72 -2.16 -26.30
CA ILE A 35 -8.14 -1.45 -27.44
C ILE A 35 -7.90 -2.41 -28.61
N VAL A 36 -7.33 -3.60 -28.34
CA VAL A 36 -7.09 -4.63 -29.37
C VAL A 36 -8.39 -5.13 -30.00
N ALA A 37 -9.41 -5.36 -29.17
CA ALA A 37 -10.73 -5.76 -29.66
C ALA A 37 -11.36 -4.67 -30.55
N ALA A 38 -11.13 -3.39 -30.24
CA ALA A 38 -11.63 -2.26 -31.01
C ALA A 38 -10.89 -2.04 -32.34
N THR A 39 -9.59 -2.35 -32.39
CA THR A 39 -8.75 -2.11 -33.59
C THR A 39 -8.64 -3.34 -34.50
N GLY A 40 -9.06 -4.52 -34.03
CA GLY A 40 -8.98 -5.77 -34.78
C GLY A 40 -7.56 -6.35 -34.88
N ALA A 41 -6.60 -5.81 -34.12
CA ALA A 41 -5.19 -6.19 -34.16
C ALA A 41 -4.91 -7.43 -33.28
N ALA A 42 -5.56 -8.56 -33.55
CA ALA A 42 -5.44 -9.77 -32.72
C ALA A 42 -4.00 -10.30 -32.57
N SER A 43 -3.11 -10.02 -33.54
CA SER A 43 -1.68 -10.34 -33.47
C SER A 43 -0.91 -9.49 -32.46
N ALA A 44 -1.40 -8.30 -32.10
CA ALA A 44 -0.75 -7.40 -31.14
C ALA A 44 -0.68 -8.00 -29.72
N LEU A 45 -1.56 -8.96 -29.38
CA LEU A 45 -1.56 -9.68 -28.11
C LEU A 45 -0.38 -10.66 -27.96
N GLN A 46 0.24 -11.07 -29.06
CA GLN A 46 1.42 -11.95 -29.04
C GLN A 46 2.74 -11.18 -28.85
N SER A 47 2.67 -9.85 -28.82
CA SER A 47 3.83 -8.98 -28.68
C SER A 47 4.50 -9.19 -27.31
N PRO A 48 5.84 -9.28 -27.26
CA PRO A 48 6.57 -9.42 -26.00
C PRO A 48 6.35 -8.24 -25.05
N LEU A 49 5.94 -7.09 -25.58
CA LEU A 49 5.61 -5.90 -24.78
C LEU A 49 4.36 -6.11 -23.92
N VAL A 50 3.35 -6.85 -24.40
CA VAL A 50 2.16 -7.19 -23.62
C VAL A 50 2.53 -8.09 -22.44
N VAL A 51 3.43 -9.04 -22.66
CA VAL A 51 3.96 -9.89 -21.57
C VAL A 51 4.70 -9.05 -20.54
N ALA A 52 5.49 -8.07 -20.96
CA ALA A 52 6.16 -7.15 -20.06
C ALA A 52 5.17 -6.31 -19.22
N VAL A 53 4.11 -5.78 -19.83
CA VAL A 53 3.03 -5.08 -19.12
C VAL A 53 2.36 -6.02 -18.10
N ALA A 54 2.03 -7.26 -18.49
CA ALA A 54 1.43 -8.23 -17.58
C ALA A 54 2.34 -8.58 -16.38
N CYS A 55 3.65 -8.69 -16.61
CA CYS A 55 4.63 -8.90 -15.53
C CYS A 55 4.72 -7.70 -14.58
N LEU A 56 4.71 -6.47 -15.11
CA LEU A 56 4.70 -5.25 -14.28
C LEU A 56 3.42 -5.15 -13.46
N PHE A 57 2.27 -5.42 -14.08
CA PHE A 57 0.98 -5.50 -13.40
C PHE A 57 1.00 -6.51 -12.26
N ALA A 58 1.51 -7.73 -12.51
CA ALA A 58 1.65 -8.76 -11.49
C ALA A 58 2.55 -8.31 -10.33
N ALA A 59 3.65 -7.61 -10.61
CA ALA A 59 4.53 -7.05 -9.58
C ALA A 59 3.80 -6.00 -8.71
N VAL A 60 3.02 -5.11 -9.34
CA VAL A 60 2.19 -4.12 -8.62
C VAL A 60 1.15 -4.80 -7.74
N LEU A 61 0.48 -5.85 -8.23
CA LEU A 61 -0.49 -6.63 -7.45
C LEU A 61 0.16 -7.28 -6.23
N VAL A 62 1.30 -7.95 -6.41
CA VAL A 62 2.02 -8.60 -5.30
C VAL A 62 2.44 -7.56 -4.26
N LEU A 63 2.97 -6.41 -4.69
CA LEU A 63 3.33 -5.32 -3.78
C LEU A 63 2.12 -4.72 -3.07
N GLY A 64 0.99 -4.55 -3.75
CA GLY A 64 -0.23 -4.02 -3.14
C GLY A 64 -0.80 -4.97 -2.08
N VAL A 65 -0.86 -6.26 -2.39
CA VAL A 65 -1.34 -7.28 -1.45
C VAL A 65 -0.37 -7.42 -0.27
N ALA A 66 0.94 -7.47 -0.50
CA ALA A 66 1.95 -7.52 0.56
C ALA A 66 1.93 -6.25 1.41
N GLY A 67 1.79 -5.09 0.78
CA GLY A 67 1.69 -3.78 1.45
C GLY A 67 0.46 -3.67 2.34
N ARG A 68 -0.64 -4.33 1.98
CA ARG A 68 -1.87 -4.38 2.79
C ARG A 68 -1.75 -5.39 3.94
N GLY A 69 -1.33 -6.62 3.65
CA GLY A 69 -1.41 -7.74 4.60
C GLY A 69 -0.18 -7.95 5.49
N VAL A 70 1.02 -7.65 5.02
CA VAL A 70 2.28 -8.08 5.67
C VAL A 70 2.92 -6.98 6.53
N VAL A 71 2.60 -5.71 6.25
CA VAL A 71 3.27 -4.56 6.92
C VAL A 71 2.75 -4.32 8.35
N GLY A 72 1.72 -5.04 8.78
CA GLY A 72 1.15 -4.96 10.12
C GLY A 72 0.18 -3.78 10.30
N SER A 73 -0.52 -3.77 11.43
CA SER A 73 -1.40 -2.69 11.89
C SER A 73 -0.68 -1.84 12.95
N PRO A 74 -1.02 -0.54 13.08
CA PRO A 74 -0.56 0.26 14.20
C PRO A 74 -1.06 -0.38 15.49
N ARG A 75 -0.16 -0.55 16.47
CA ARG A 75 -0.55 -0.93 17.83
C ARG A 75 -1.24 0.26 18.46
N LEU A 76 -2.49 0.05 18.86
CA LEU A 76 -3.22 0.96 19.72
C LEU A 76 -3.16 0.37 21.13
N VAL A 77 -3.19 1.25 22.13
CA VAL A 77 -3.28 0.83 23.52
C VAL A 77 -4.60 0.07 23.70
N ASP A 78 -4.52 -1.19 24.11
CA ASP A 78 -5.69 -1.97 24.49
C ASP A 78 -6.06 -1.62 25.94
N PRO A 79 -7.29 -1.15 26.21
CA PRO A 79 -7.75 -0.90 27.57
C PRO A 79 -7.76 -2.15 28.47
N ALA A 80 -7.76 -3.37 27.89
CA ALA A 80 -7.64 -4.61 28.67
C ALA A 80 -6.22 -4.80 29.23
N ASP A 81 -5.17 -4.58 28.43
CA ASP A 81 -3.77 -4.67 28.86
C ASP A 81 -3.46 -3.64 29.96
N LEU A 82 -4.04 -2.45 29.83
CA LEU A 82 -3.99 -1.37 30.83
C LEU A 82 -4.61 -1.76 32.18
N TYR A 83 -5.68 -2.56 32.16
CA TYR A 83 -6.41 -2.93 33.37
C TYR A 83 -5.78 -4.13 34.08
N GLU A 84 -5.18 -5.06 33.34
CA GLU A 84 -4.53 -6.24 33.95
C GLU A 84 -3.14 -5.92 34.49
N ASP A 85 -2.35 -5.12 33.76
CA ASP A 85 -0.95 -4.90 34.14
C ASP A 85 -0.73 -3.63 34.99
N TRP A 86 -1.59 -2.61 34.86
CA TRP A 86 -1.30 -1.27 35.42
C TRP A 86 -2.23 -0.87 36.59
N ILE A 87 -3.19 -1.71 36.98
CA ILE A 87 -4.17 -1.37 38.03
C ILE A 87 -3.58 -1.35 39.44
N ASP A 88 -2.50 -2.10 39.66
CA ASP A 88 -1.81 -2.22 40.95
C ASP A 88 -0.55 -1.33 41.03
N LEU A 89 -0.27 -0.53 39.99
CA LEU A 89 0.88 0.38 39.99
C LEU A 89 0.62 1.61 40.86
N GLU A 90 1.67 2.09 41.52
CA GLU A 90 1.64 3.38 42.22
C GLU A 90 1.52 4.52 41.19
N GLU A 91 0.89 5.64 41.57
CA GLU A 91 0.53 6.74 40.64
C GLU A 91 1.72 7.22 39.78
N ILE A 92 2.91 7.30 40.38
CA ILE A 92 4.14 7.72 39.69
C ILE A 92 4.58 6.67 38.65
N ASP A 93 4.54 5.38 39.01
CA ASP A 93 4.94 4.29 38.12
C ASP A 93 3.95 4.15 36.96
N PHE A 94 2.66 4.33 37.23
CA PHE A 94 1.62 4.38 36.21
C PHE A 94 1.87 5.49 35.17
N GLU A 95 2.18 6.71 35.62
CA GLU A 95 2.47 7.83 34.72
C GLU A 95 3.72 7.58 33.86
N LEU A 96 4.76 7.01 34.45
CA LEU A 96 6.02 6.74 33.77
C LEU A 96 5.87 5.66 32.70
N GLU A 97 5.16 4.57 33.04
CA GLU A 97 4.86 3.46 32.14
C GLU A 97 3.94 3.92 31.00
N ALA A 98 2.92 4.74 31.31
CA ALA A 98 2.02 5.31 30.32
C ALA A 98 2.75 6.18 29.27
N VAL A 99 3.71 7.00 29.72
CA VAL A 99 4.54 7.82 28.81
C VAL A 99 5.47 6.94 27.98
N TYR A 100 6.10 5.93 28.58
CA TYR A 100 6.99 4.99 27.89
C TYR A 100 6.27 4.25 26.76
N TRP A 101 5.16 3.57 27.07
CA TRP A 101 4.40 2.81 26.07
C TRP A 101 3.74 3.69 25.02
N ALA A 102 3.33 4.92 25.38
CA ALA A 102 2.84 5.88 24.39
C ALA A 102 3.92 6.23 23.36
N GLY A 103 5.18 6.38 23.79
CA GLY A 103 6.32 6.57 22.90
C GLY A 103 6.56 5.37 21.99
N GLU A 104 6.57 4.16 22.56
CA GLU A 104 6.85 2.92 21.83
C GLU A 104 5.76 2.61 20.78
N HIS A 105 4.49 2.79 21.12
CA HIS A 105 3.38 2.67 20.18
C HIS A 105 3.43 3.70 19.06
N PHE A 106 3.79 4.95 19.37
CA PHE A 106 3.93 6.00 18.38
C PHE A 106 5.06 5.69 17.39
N GLU A 107 6.21 5.25 17.87
CA GLU A 107 7.35 4.87 17.03
C GLU A 107 7.03 3.63 16.17
N HIS A 108 6.37 2.62 16.75
CA HIS A 108 5.91 1.46 15.99
C HIS A 108 4.93 1.85 14.88
N GLY A 109 3.90 2.62 15.20
CA GLY A 109 2.92 3.09 14.23
C GLY A 109 3.57 3.90 13.10
N MET A 110 4.54 4.76 13.43
CA MET A 110 5.26 5.53 12.42
C MET A 110 6.13 4.66 11.49
N ARG A 111 6.79 3.61 12.02
CA ARG A 111 7.52 2.63 11.20
C ARG A 111 6.61 1.88 10.23
N VAL A 112 5.41 1.48 10.66
CA VAL A 112 4.41 0.82 9.81
C VAL A 112 3.96 1.75 8.68
N VAL A 113 3.62 3.01 9.01
CA VAL A 113 3.22 4.03 8.02
C VAL A 113 4.35 4.28 7.02
N TRP A 114 5.60 4.39 7.48
CA TRP A 114 6.76 4.60 6.61
C TRP A 114 6.95 3.46 5.61
N ARG A 115 6.87 2.21 6.07
CA ARG A 115 6.97 1.02 5.19
C ARG A 115 5.87 1.00 4.13
N LYS A 116 4.62 1.30 4.52
CA LYS A 116 3.51 1.41 3.55
C LYS A 116 3.74 2.54 2.53
N SER A 117 4.28 3.67 2.98
CA SER A 117 4.64 4.77 2.08
C SER A 117 5.71 4.35 1.07
N LEU A 118 6.75 3.61 1.50
CA LEU A 118 7.79 3.10 0.60
C LEU A 118 7.21 2.16 -0.46
N ILE A 119 6.31 1.26 -0.07
CA ILE A 119 5.61 0.36 -1.01
C ILE A 119 4.75 1.15 -1.99
N ALA A 120 4.02 2.17 -1.53
CA ALA A 120 3.24 3.03 -2.41
C ALA A 120 4.12 3.78 -3.43
N HIS A 121 5.31 4.22 -3.05
CA HIS A 121 6.28 4.83 -3.98
C HIS A 121 6.78 3.80 -5.01
N ALA A 122 7.10 2.58 -4.57
CA ALA A 122 7.53 1.50 -5.47
C ALA A 122 6.43 1.13 -6.48
N MET A 123 5.17 1.02 -6.03
CA MET A 123 4.01 0.79 -6.89
C MET A 123 3.81 1.93 -7.89
N THR A 124 3.95 3.18 -7.46
CA THR A 124 3.86 4.35 -8.35
C THR A 124 4.92 4.29 -9.45
N ALA A 125 6.17 3.98 -9.11
CA ALA A 125 7.26 3.87 -10.08
C ALA A 125 7.01 2.75 -11.10
N LEU A 126 6.55 1.59 -10.64
CA LEU A 126 6.18 0.47 -11.52
C LEU A 126 4.98 0.79 -12.40
N PHE A 127 3.97 1.49 -11.88
CA PHE A 127 2.81 1.90 -12.66
C PHE A 127 3.18 2.91 -13.75
N ILE A 128 4.05 3.89 -13.47
CA ILE A 128 4.56 4.81 -14.50
C ILE A 128 5.28 4.02 -15.60
N LEU A 129 6.13 3.06 -15.22
CA LEU A 129 6.82 2.20 -16.17
C LEU A 129 5.83 1.37 -16.99
N GLU A 130 4.80 0.80 -16.36
CA GLU A 130 3.73 0.05 -17.03
C GLU A 130 3.02 0.89 -18.08
N VAL A 131 2.65 2.13 -17.74
CA VAL A 131 2.00 3.07 -18.67
C VAL A 131 2.92 3.38 -19.85
N VAL A 132 4.21 3.63 -19.63
CA VAL A 132 5.17 3.92 -20.70
C VAL A 132 5.33 2.71 -21.64
N VAL A 133 5.45 1.50 -21.10
CA VAL A 133 5.56 0.28 -21.91
C VAL A 133 4.28 0.02 -22.68
N LEU A 134 3.11 0.24 -22.06
CA LEU A 134 1.82 0.10 -22.72
C LEU A 134 1.67 1.10 -23.88
N LEU A 135 2.07 2.36 -23.69
CA LEU A 135 2.06 3.36 -24.76
C LEU A 135 3.02 3.02 -25.90
N ALA A 136 4.22 2.50 -25.58
CA ALA A 136 5.18 2.05 -26.58
C ALA A 136 4.65 0.86 -27.39
N TRP A 137 3.94 -0.07 -26.75
CA TRP A 137 3.23 -1.16 -27.40
C TRP A 137 2.13 -0.65 -28.34
N ILE A 138 1.28 0.24 -27.85
CA ILE A 138 0.23 0.88 -28.66
C ILE A 138 0.84 1.57 -29.88
N ALA A 139 1.97 2.28 -29.74
CA ALA A 139 2.59 2.99 -30.86
C ALA A 139 3.34 2.09 -31.86
N SER A 140 3.67 0.84 -31.50
CA SER A 140 4.43 -0.08 -32.35
C SER A 140 3.57 -1.13 -33.05
N ASP A 141 2.48 -1.56 -32.40
CA ASP A 141 1.63 -2.66 -32.87
C ASP A 141 0.22 -2.21 -33.35
N LEU A 142 -0.11 -0.91 -33.28
CA LEU A 142 -1.31 -0.28 -33.89
C LEU A 142 -0.91 0.71 -34.98
#